data_AF-A0A7S4RGE1-F1
#
_entry.id   AF-A0A7S4RGE1-F1
#
_cell.length_a   1.000
_cell.length_b   1.000
_cell.length_c   1.000
_cell.angle_alpha   90.00
_cell.angle_beta   90.00
_cell.angle_gamma   90.00
#
_symmetry.space_group_name_H-M   'P 1'
#
loop_
_entity.id
_entity.type
_entity.pdbx_description
1 polymer ?
#
loop_
_entity_poly.entity_id
_entity_poly.type
_entity_poly.pdbx_seq_one_letter_code
_entity_poly.pdbx_strand_id
1 'polypeptide(L)'
;FWLKATARLRLVRFAPWIPSSSMAKHTKRVGITGKYGTRYGASLRKISKKYEIQQHAKYMCTFCGKETVKRLAAGIWKCKAKQCRKTMAGGCWLLTTGAAATVRATVARLRKAQQGGDMK
;
A
#
# COMPACT_ATOMS: atom_id res chain seq x y z
N PHE A 1 -36.06 -34.95 46.83
CA PHE A 1 -35.27 -33.78 47.25
C PHE A 1 -33.89 -34.28 47.65
N TRP A 2 -32.86 -34.35 46.81
CA TRP A 2 -32.25 -33.30 46.00
C TRP A 2 -31.37 -33.97 44.94
N LEU A 3 -31.53 -33.60 43.68
CA LEU A 3 -30.64 -33.96 42.57
C LEU A 3 -29.24 -33.38 42.86
N LYS A 4 -28.22 -34.22 43.01
CA LYS A 4 -26.82 -33.80 42.78
C LYS A 4 -26.35 -34.37 41.45
N ALA A 5 -26.85 -33.77 40.38
CA ALA A 5 -26.25 -33.92 39.06
C ALA A 5 -24.93 -33.13 39.07
N THR A 6 -23.82 -33.85 39.23
CA THR A 6 -22.47 -33.33 38.99
C THR A 6 -22.34 -33.03 37.50
N ALA A 7 -22.64 -31.78 37.14
CA ALA A 7 -22.47 -31.25 35.80
C ALA A 7 -20.99 -31.37 35.43
N ARG A 8 -20.73 -32.34 34.56
CA ARG A 8 -19.49 -32.51 33.81
C ARG A 8 -19.26 -31.21 33.05
N LEU A 9 -18.42 -30.33 33.61
CA LEU A 9 -17.87 -29.17 32.92
C LEU A 9 -17.09 -29.68 31.72
N ARG A 10 -17.81 -29.80 30.60
CA ARG A 10 -17.25 -30.01 29.28
C ARG A 10 -16.51 -28.72 28.97
N LEU A 11 -15.23 -28.69 29.33
CA LEU A 11 -14.28 -27.68 28.91
C LEU A 11 -14.33 -27.67 27.38
N VAL A 12 -15.14 -26.77 26.82
CA VAL A 12 -15.04 -26.38 25.42
C VAL A 12 -13.74 -25.60 25.38
N ARG A 13 -12.63 -26.33 25.21
CA ARG A 13 -11.36 -25.74 24.82
C ARG A 13 -11.62 -25.08 23.48
N PHE A 14 -11.97 -23.80 23.53
CA PHE A 14 -11.84 -22.86 22.44
C PHE A 14 -10.39 -22.98 21.98
N ALA A 15 -10.14 -23.83 20.97
CA ALA A 15 -8.85 -23.90 20.33
C ALA A 15 -8.66 -22.55 19.63
N PRO A 16 -7.72 -21.69 20.05
CA PRO A 16 -7.42 -20.51 19.29
C PRO A 16 -6.91 -20.99 17.93
N TRP A 17 -7.63 -20.58 16.89
CA TRP A 17 -7.26 -20.74 15.50
C TRP A 17 -5.77 -20.39 15.33
N ILE A 18 -4.96 -21.42 15.10
CA ILE A 18 -3.52 -21.30 14.89
C ILE A 18 -3.37 -20.53 13.57
N PRO A 19 -2.78 -19.32 13.56
CA PRO A 19 -2.48 -18.67 12.31
C PRO A 19 -1.48 -19.54 11.55
N SER A 20 -1.95 -20.01 10.39
CA SER A 20 -1.24 -20.62 9.27
C SER A 20 0.25 -20.25 9.24
N SER A 21 1.08 -21.29 9.17
CA SER A 21 2.54 -21.31 9.00
C SER A 21 3.13 -20.03 8.39
N SER A 22 3.55 -19.11 9.27
CA SER A 22 4.16 -17.85 8.86
C SER A 22 5.59 -18.09 8.38
N MET A 23 5.93 -17.63 7.18
CA MET A 23 7.32 -17.56 6.72
C MET A 23 8.25 -16.98 7.80
N ALA A 24 9.42 -17.58 8.01
CA ALA A 24 10.39 -17.12 8.98
C ALA A 24 10.77 -15.65 8.70
N LYS A 25 10.38 -14.75 9.62
CA LYS A 25 10.65 -13.31 9.48
C LYS A 25 12.14 -13.04 9.65
N HIS A 26 12.82 -12.81 8.53
CA HIS A 26 14.27 -12.60 8.51
C HIS A 26 14.76 -11.41 9.37
N THR A 27 13.95 -10.33 9.52
CA THR A 27 14.36 -9.17 10.32
C THR A 27 13.21 -8.56 11.13
N LYS A 28 13.49 -8.18 12.40
CA LYS A 28 12.48 -7.58 13.30
C LYS A 28 12.14 -6.13 12.94
N ARG A 29 13.14 -5.29 12.62
CA ARG A 29 13.00 -3.83 12.44
C ARG A 29 13.43 -3.31 11.07
N VAL A 30 14.54 -3.81 10.53
CA VAL A 30 15.24 -3.22 9.36
C VAL A 30 14.56 -3.50 8.02
N GLY A 31 14.02 -4.70 7.78
CA GLY A 31 13.36 -5.03 6.51
C GLY A 31 14.30 -4.88 5.31
N ILE A 32 13.82 -4.28 4.22
CA ILE A 32 14.55 -4.06 2.95
C ILE A 32 15.89 -3.35 3.16
N THR A 33 15.97 -2.47 4.16
CA THR A 33 17.20 -1.73 4.49
C THR A 33 18.29 -2.56 5.19
N GLY A 34 18.08 -3.87 5.37
CA GLY A 34 19.11 -4.81 5.81
C GLY A 34 20.34 -4.82 4.90
N LYS A 35 20.18 -4.53 3.59
CA LYS A 35 21.28 -4.44 2.61
C LYS A 35 22.37 -3.41 2.97
N TYR A 36 22.02 -2.40 3.76
CA TYR A 36 22.97 -1.35 4.16
C TYR A 36 23.85 -1.75 5.35
N GLY A 37 23.53 -2.84 6.07
CA GLY A 37 24.26 -3.27 7.26
C GLY A 37 24.28 -2.17 8.34
N THR A 38 25.44 -1.93 8.93
CA THR A 38 25.67 -0.97 10.03
C THR A 38 26.00 0.46 9.57
N ARG A 39 26.22 0.71 8.27
CA ARG A 39 27.05 1.83 7.77
C ARG A 39 26.51 3.26 7.91
N TYR A 40 25.20 3.51 7.91
CA TYR A 40 24.66 4.89 7.76
C TYR A 40 23.86 5.38 8.97
N GLY A 41 23.86 4.65 10.08
CA GLY A 41 23.06 4.98 11.26
C GLY A 41 21.56 4.68 11.09
N ALA A 42 20.79 4.82 12.17
CA ALA A 42 19.39 4.41 12.21
C ALA A 42 18.44 5.41 11.54
N SER A 43 18.69 6.72 11.65
CA SER A 43 17.80 7.76 11.11
C SER A 43 17.69 7.68 9.58
N LEU A 44 18.83 7.69 8.88
CA LEU A 44 18.88 7.61 7.42
C LEU A 44 18.24 6.32 6.88
N ARG A 45 18.49 5.18 7.53
CA ARG A 45 17.86 3.90 7.15
C ARG A 45 16.35 3.91 7.32
N LYS A 46 15.81 4.55 8.37
CA LYS A 46 14.35 4.67 8.55
C LYS A 46 13.71 5.49 7.44
N ILE A 47 14.35 6.57 7.00
CA ILE A 47 13.87 7.43 5.91
C ILE A 47 13.95 6.67 4.57
N SER A 48 15.10 6.09 4.26
CA SER A 48 15.30 5.29 3.03
C SER A 48 14.32 4.11 2.96
N LYS A 49 14.07 3.42 4.08
CA LYS A 49 13.07 2.34 4.14
C LYS A 49 11.69 2.77 3.65
N LYS A 50 11.22 3.97 4.03
CA LYS A 50 9.92 4.49 3.61
C LYS A 50 9.87 4.64 2.08
N TYR A 51 10.88 5.27 1.49
CA TYR A 51 10.96 5.47 0.04
C TYR A 51 11.19 4.15 -0.72
N GLU A 52 11.97 3.22 -0.18
CA GLU A 52 12.21 1.91 -0.78
C GLU A 52 10.98 1.03 -0.81
N ILE A 53 10.16 1.08 0.24
CA ILE A 53 8.88 0.35 0.26
C ILE A 53 7.93 0.96 -0.78
N GLN A 54 7.80 2.29 -0.80
CA GLN A 54 6.90 2.98 -1.73
C GLN A 54 7.26 2.70 -3.19
N GLN A 55 8.53 2.79 -3.57
CA GLN A 55 8.93 2.57 -4.96
C GLN A 55 8.74 1.13 -5.46
N HIS A 56 8.89 0.15 -4.56
CA HIS A 56 8.76 -1.27 -4.91
C HIS A 56 7.34 -1.79 -4.73
N ALA A 57 6.44 -1.00 -4.14
CA ALA A 57 5.03 -1.31 -4.04
C ALA A 57 4.41 -1.43 -5.44
N LYS A 58 3.38 -2.27 -5.54
CA LYS A 58 2.50 -2.32 -6.71
C LYS A 58 1.37 -1.32 -6.46
N TYR A 59 1.02 -0.56 -7.49
CA TYR A 59 -0.07 0.41 -7.41
C TYR A 59 -1.26 -0.02 -8.29
N MET A 60 -2.44 0.46 -7.91
CA MET A 60 -3.66 0.33 -8.72
C MET A 60 -3.54 1.17 -9.99
N CYS A 61 -3.82 0.56 -11.14
CA CYS A 61 -3.88 1.26 -12.42
C CYS A 61 -5.24 1.98 -12.58
N THR A 62 -5.24 3.27 -12.89
CA THR A 62 -6.47 4.05 -13.16
C THR A 62 -7.23 3.59 -14.40
N PHE A 63 -6.55 2.92 -15.34
CA PHE A 63 -7.16 2.50 -16.60
C PHE A 63 -7.77 1.10 -16.55
N CYS A 64 -7.16 0.18 -15.80
CA CYS A 64 -7.58 -1.22 -15.77
C CYS A 64 -7.97 -1.75 -14.39
N GLY A 65 -7.90 -0.92 -13.34
CA GLY A 65 -8.26 -1.29 -11.96
C GLY A 65 -7.31 -2.27 -11.26
N LYS A 66 -6.42 -2.94 -11.99
CA LYS A 66 -5.50 -3.98 -11.45
C LYS A 66 -4.27 -3.39 -10.75
N GLU A 67 -3.84 -4.02 -9.66
CA GLU A 67 -2.62 -3.70 -8.89
C GLU A 67 -1.34 -4.21 -9.57
N THR A 68 -1.05 -3.71 -10.76
CA THR A 68 0.05 -4.21 -11.59
C THR A 68 1.01 -3.12 -12.05
N VAL A 69 0.78 -1.87 -11.63
CA VAL A 69 1.67 -0.75 -11.95
C VAL A 69 2.95 -0.89 -11.16
N LYS A 70 4.09 -0.85 -11.86
CA LYS A 70 5.43 -0.81 -11.27
C LYS A 70 6.22 0.36 -11.84
N ARG A 71 7.17 0.85 -11.03
CA ARG A 71 8.12 1.88 -11.44
C ARG A 71 9.08 1.32 -12.49
N LEU A 72 9.35 2.10 -13.55
CA LEU A 72 10.44 1.83 -14.49
C LEU A 72 11.62 2.76 -14.25
N ALA A 73 11.35 4.06 -14.16
CA ALA A 73 12.35 5.09 -13.91
C ALA A 73 11.80 6.15 -12.94
N ALA A 74 12.56 7.19 -12.64
CA ALA A 74 12.04 8.33 -11.88
C ALA A 74 10.88 8.98 -12.64
N GLY A 75 9.71 9.10 -11.99
CA GLY A 75 8.51 9.70 -12.57
C GLY A 75 7.79 8.86 -13.64
N ILE A 76 8.39 7.77 -14.13
CA ILE A 76 7.81 6.91 -15.17
C ILE A 76 7.36 5.58 -14.56
N TRP A 77 6.06 5.32 -14.68
CA TRP A 77 5.41 4.11 -14.19
C TRP A 77 4.77 3.35 -15.35
N LYS A 78 4.81 2.01 -15.32
CA LYS A 78 4.21 1.18 -16.38
C LYS A 78 3.33 0.10 -15.77
N CYS A 79 2.15 -0.06 -16.35
CA CYS A 79 1.25 -1.16 -16.01
C CYS A 79 1.78 -2.47 -16.64
N LYS A 80 2.00 -3.50 -15.83
CA LYS A 80 2.42 -4.83 -16.31
C LYS A 80 1.26 -5.69 -16.80
N ALA A 81 0.00 -5.27 -16.62
CA ALA A 81 -1.15 -6.03 -17.12
C ALA A 81 -1.11 -6.14 -18.66
N LYS A 82 -1.28 -7.37 -19.17
CA LYS A 82 -1.23 -7.69 -20.62
C LYS A 82 -2.19 -6.82 -21.44
N GLN A 83 -3.38 -6.53 -20.91
CA GLN A 83 -4.41 -5.73 -21.59
C GLN A 83 -4.17 -4.22 -21.58
N CYS A 84 -3.39 -3.69 -20.63
CA CYS A 84 -3.26 -2.24 -20.45
C CYS A 84 -1.95 -1.72 -21.00
N ARG A 85 -0.79 -2.23 -20.52
CA ARG A 85 0.58 -1.81 -20.91
C ARG A 85 0.88 -0.30 -20.95
N LYS A 86 -0.05 0.55 -20.49
CA LYS A 86 0.06 2.00 -20.48
C LYS A 86 1.21 2.44 -19.56
N THR A 87 1.98 3.39 -20.06
CA THR A 87 2.93 4.19 -19.29
C THR A 87 2.20 5.41 -18.75
N MET A 88 2.50 5.78 -17.51
CA MET A 88 1.88 6.90 -16.83
C MET A 88 2.96 7.70 -16.09
N ALA A 89 2.81 9.02 -16.13
CA ALA A 89 3.64 9.93 -15.37
C ALA A 89 3.12 10.00 -13.92
N GLY A 90 4.05 9.98 -12.97
CA GLY A 90 3.75 10.04 -11.54
C GLY A 90 4.86 10.71 -10.77
N GLY A 91 4.86 10.55 -9.44
CA GLY A 91 5.97 10.99 -8.60
C GLY A 91 7.20 10.09 -8.75
N CYS A 92 8.31 10.53 -8.15
CA CYS A 92 9.55 9.75 -8.13
C CYS A 92 9.38 8.41 -7.37
N TRP A 93 8.73 8.45 -6.19
CA TRP A 93 8.58 7.29 -5.30
C TRP A 93 7.14 6.79 -5.16
N LEU A 94 6.14 7.65 -5.40
CA LEU A 94 4.72 7.31 -5.38
C LEU A 94 4.10 7.56 -6.75
N LEU A 95 3.11 6.74 -7.12
CA LEU A 95 2.38 6.93 -8.37
C LEU A 95 1.59 8.26 -8.41
N THR A 96 0.94 8.62 -7.30
CA THR A 96 0.29 9.92 -7.12
C THR A 96 0.90 10.64 -5.94
N THR A 97 1.35 11.87 -6.14
CA THR A 97 1.79 12.76 -5.05
C THR A 97 0.61 13.53 -4.48
N GLY A 98 0.69 13.92 -3.20
CA GLY A 98 -0.35 14.72 -2.55
C GLY A 98 -0.61 16.04 -3.27
N ALA A 99 0.45 16.75 -3.67
CA ALA A 99 0.34 17.99 -4.43
C ALA A 99 -0.31 17.79 -5.82
N ALA A 100 -0.02 16.70 -6.52
CA ALA A 100 -0.68 16.43 -7.79
C ALA A 100 -2.18 16.12 -7.61
N ALA A 101 -2.56 15.49 -6.50
CA ALA A 101 -3.97 15.23 -6.19
C ALA A 101 -4.74 16.54 -5.92
N THR A 102 -4.15 17.49 -5.18
CA THR A 102 -4.78 18.80 -4.92
C THR A 102 -4.92 19.62 -6.19
N VAL A 103 -3.89 19.67 -7.05
CA VAL A 103 -3.97 20.37 -8.34
C VAL A 103 -5.08 19.81 -9.22
N ARG A 104 -5.20 18.48 -9.33
CA ARG A 104 -6.29 17.86 -10.10
C ARG A 104 -7.68 18.24 -9.57
N ALA A 105 -7.86 18.27 -8.25
CA ALA A 105 -9.12 18.68 -7.63
C ALA A 105 -9.44 20.17 -7.90
N THR A 106 -8.45 21.05 -7.77
CA THR A 106 -8.59 22.49 -8.04
C THR A 106 -8.93 22.75 -9.50
N VAL A 107 -8.22 22.12 -10.45
CA VAL A 107 -8.49 22.26 -11.89
C VAL A 107 -9.91 21.77 -12.23
N ALA A 108 -10.33 20.64 -11.65
CA ALA A 108 -11.69 20.13 -11.86
C ALA A 108 -12.76 21.11 -11.35
N ARG A 109 -12.54 21.76 -10.20
CA ARG A 109 -13.43 22.78 -9.66
C ARG A 109 -13.50 24.02 -10.56
N LEU A 110 -12.36 24.53 -11.00
CA LEU A 110 -12.28 25.72 -11.87
C LEU A 110 -12.96 25.49 -13.22
N ARG A 111 -12.77 24.32 -13.85
CA ARG A 111 -13.44 23.98 -15.11
C ARG A 111 -14.96 23.97 -15.00
N LYS A 112 -15.51 23.48 -13.88
CA LYS A 112 -16.97 23.50 -13.63
C LYS A 112 -17.49 24.93 -13.46
N ALA A 113 -16.73 25.80 -12.80
CA ALA A 113 -17.11 27.19 -12.62
C ALA A 113 -17.13 27.98 -13.93
N GLN A 114 -16.20 27.69 -14.85
CA GLN A 114 -16.15 28.32 -16.18
C GLN A 114 -17.35 27.91 -17.05
N GLN A 115 -17.65 26.60 -17.12
CA GLN A 115 -18.78 26.09 -17.92
C GLN A 115 -20.15 26.59 -17.45
N GLY A 116 -20.30 26.92 -16.16
CA GLY A 116 -21.51 27.55 -15.63
C GLY A 116 -21.62 29.06 -15.91
N GLY A 117 -20.53 29.70 -16.35
CA GLY A 117 -20.49 31.11 -16.75
C GLY A 117 -20.79 31.35 -18.22
N ASP A 118 -20.56 30.36 -19.08
CA ASP A 118 -20.75 30.43 -20.54
C ASP A 118 -22.21 30.15 -20.98
N MET A 119 -23.12 29.85 -20.04
CA MET A 119 -24.56 29.59 -20.29
C MET A 119 -25.45 30.79 -19.90
N LYS A 120 -24.92 32.01 -20.03
CA LYS A 120 -25.65 33.28 -19.90
C LYS A 120 -25.38 34.17 -21.10
#